data_AF-A0A0S6UKA6-F1
#
_entry.id   AF-A0A0S6UKA6-F1
#
_cell.length_a   1.000
_cell.length_b   1.000
_cell.length_c   1.000
_cell.angle_alpha   90.00
_cell.angle_beta   90.00
_cell.angle_gamma   90.00
#
_symmetry.space_group_name_H-M   'P 1'
#
loop_
_entity.id
_entity.type
_entity.pdbx_description
1 polymer ?
#
loop_
_entity_poly.entity_id
_entity_poly.type
_entity_poly.pdbx_seq_one_letter_code
_entity_poly.pdbx_strand_id
1 'polypeptide(L)'
;MTRWRSARAPLIWIALALAIGVPVALAAASEQLAWRDPVYIIAGFAGIIALGLVLVQPLLIGGYLPGLSAYRGRRAHHWIGGALVLAILIHVAGLWITSPPDMVDALTFSSPTPFSPFGVTAMWAIFIVALLALLRRRLGLRPRSWRIIHIPLAIVIVAGSVVHCLLIEGTMETISKAALSALVLAATVKVMIDLQVWRKRRTPRGESAAQQ
;
A
#
# COMPACT_ATOMS: atom_id res chain seq x y z
N MET A 1 21.63 -2.05 28.92
CA MET A 1 20.95 -1.41 27.76
C MET A 1 20.58 -2.36 26.62
N THR A 2 21.05 -3.60 26.60
CA THR A 2 20.78 -4.63 25.56
C THR A 2 19.35 -5.21 25.59
N ARG A 3 18.75 -5.38 26.77
CA ARG A 3 17.38 -5.91 26.94
C ARG A 3 16.29 -5.08 26.23
N TRP A 4 16.43 -3.75 26.23
CA TRP A 4 15.47 -2.83 25.63
C TRP A 4 15.50 -2.82 24.09
N ARG A 5 16.67 -3.04 23.47
CA ARG A 5 16.77 -3.23 22.01
C ARG A 5 16.13 -4.56 21.56
N SER A 6 16.22 -5.59 22.41
CA SER A 6 15.64 -6.91 22.14
C SER A 6 14.12 -6.94 22.19
N ALA A 7 13.48 -6.13 23.05
CA ALA A 7 12.01 -6.07 23.16
C ALA A 7 11.35 -5.18 22.09
N ARG A 8 12.06 -4.16 21.58
CA ARG A 8 11.50 -3.26 20.54
C ARG A 8 11.19 -3.98 19.23
N ALA A 9 12.06 -4.90 18.82
CA ALA A 9 11.88 -5.61 17.56
C ALA A 9 10.58 -6.44 17.52
N PRO A 10 10.28 -7.32 18.49
CA PRO A 10 9.02 -8.05 18.51
C PRO A 10 7.82 -7.11 18.68
N LEU A 11 7.94 -6.02 19.45
CA LEU A 11 6.86 -5.04 19.59
C LEU A 11 6.46 -4.38 18.25
N ILE A 12 7.43 -4.04 17.39
CA ILE A 12 7.13 -3.46 16.06
C ILE A 12 6.40 -4.49 15.18
N TRP A 13 6.84 -5.75 15.20
CA TRP A 13 6.17 -6.81 14.44
C TRP A 13 4.77 -7.10 14.96
N ILE A 14 4.58 -7.14 16.29
CA ILE A 14 3.27 -7.28 16.92
C ILE A 14 2.37 -6.10 16.56
N ALA A 15 2.87 -4.86 16.65
CA ALA A 15 2.11 -3.67 16.28
C ALA A 15 1.66 -3.70 14.81
N LEU A 16 2.54 -4.12 13.89
CA LEU A 16 2.18 -4.29 12.48
C LEU A 16 1.14 -5.40 12.27
N ALA A 17 1.32 -6.54 12.94
CA ALA A 17 0.39 -7.65 12.89
C ALA A 17 -0.99 -7.25 13.42
N LEU A 18 -1.06 -6.50 14.52
CA LEU A 18 -2.31 -5.97 15.07
C LEU A 18 -2.94 -4.91 14.16
N ALA A 19 -2.13 -4.00 13.60
CA ALA A 19 -2.63 -2.96 12.68
C ALA A 19 -3.36 -3.53 11.46
N ILE A 20 -2.96 -4.72 10.99
CA ILE A 20 -3.59 -5.40 9.85
C ILE A 20 -4.64 -6.41 10.34
N GLY A 21 -4.32 -7.19 11.36
CA GLY A 21 -5.15 -8.29 11.84
C GLY A 21 -6.42 -7.84 12.56
N VAL A 22 -6.37 -6.73 13.32
CA VAL A 22 -7.55 -6.22 14.03
C VAL A 22 -8.64 -5.77 13.06
N PRO A 23 -8.38 -4.91 12.04
CA PRO A 23 -9.40 -4.57 11.05
C PRO A 23 -9.98 -5.79 10.32
N VAL A 24 -9.15 -6.79 10.00
CA VAL A 24 -9.60 -8.05 9.37
C VAL A 24 -10.52 -8.84 10.32
N ALA A 25 -10.15 -8.98 11.59
CA ALA A 25 -10.95 -9.70 12.57
C ALA A 25 -12.30 -8.98 12.84
N LEU A 26 -12.29 -7.65 12.95
CA LEU A 26 -13.51 -6.86 13.11
C LEU A 26 -14.41 -6.97 11.89
N ALA A 27 -13.85 -6.91 10.68
CA ALA A 27 -14.61 -7.13 9.46
C ALA A 27 -15.21 -8.54 9.39
N ALA A 28 -14.52 -9.56 9.92
CA ALA A 28 -15.01 -10.94 9.96
C ALA A 28 -16.14 -11.16 10.96
N ALA A 29 -16.23 -10.32 11.99
CA ALA A 29 -17.32 -10.31 12.96
C ALA A 29 -18.46 -9.36 12.56
N SER A 30 -18.37 -8.68 11.42
CA SER A 30 -19.34 -7.66 11.00
C SER A 30 -20.67 -8.28 10.59
N GLU A 31 -21.77 -7.75 11.12
CA GLU A 31 -23.14 -8.14 10.73
C GLU A 31 -23.42 -7.88 9.25
N GLN A 32 -22.66 -6.98 8.60
CA GLN A 32 -22.79 -6.71 7.16
C GLN A 32 -22.38 -7.89 6.27
N LEU A 33 -21.75 -8.91 6.85
CA LEU A 33 -21.50 -10.19 6.18
C LEU A 33 -22.74 -11.08 6.10
N ALA A 34 -23.75 -10.83 6.94
CA ALA A 34 -24.96 -11.64 6.94
C ALA A 34 -25.58 -11.65 5.54
N TRP A 35 -25.86 -12.86 5.03
CA TRP A 35 -26.50 -13.09 3.73
C TRP A 35 -25.65 -12.71 2.50
N ARG A 36 -24.35 -12.41 2.67
CA ARG A 36 -23.44 -12.17 1.55
C ARG A 36 -22.93 -13.49 0.95
N ASP A 37 -22.85 -13.52 -0.37
CA ASP A 37 -22.28 -14.64 -1.11
C ASP A 37 -20.78 -14.81 -0.77
N PRO A 38 -20.26 -16.05 -0.65
CA PRO A 38 -18.85 -16.28 -0.35
C PRO A 38 -17.86 -15.58 -1.28
N VAL A 39 -18.16 -15.46 -2.58
CA VAL A 39 -17.30 -14.77 -3.55
C VAL A 39 -17.23 -13.28 -3.22
N TYR A 40 -18.36 -12.67 -2.88
CA TYR A 40 -18.41 -11.27 -2.46
C TYR A 40 -17.62 -11.02 -1.17
N ILE A 41 -17.74 -11.94 -0.20
CA ILE A 41 -16.97 -11.87 1.05
C ILE A 41 -15.47 -11.92 0.75
N ILE A 42 -15.01 -12.91 -0.03
CA ILE A 42 -13.60 -13.06 -0.40
C ILE A 42 -13.10 -11.80 -1.14
N ALA A 43 -13.90 -11.25 -2.04
CA ALA A 43 -13.58 -10.01 -2.74
C ALA A 43 -13.37 -8.85 -1.75
N GLY A 44 -14.31 -8.64 -0.81
CA GLY A 44 -14.20 -7.60 0.21
C GLY A 44 -12.95 -7.74 1.08
N PHE A 45 -12.67 -8.96 1.57
CA PHE A 45 -11.47 -9.23 2.37
C PHE A 45 -10.18 -9.03 1.58
N ALA A 46 -10.15 -9.37 0.29
CA ALA A 46 -9.00 -9.11 -0.55
C ALA A 46 -8.69 -7.60 -0.63
N GLY A 47 -9.71 -6.73 -0.63
CA GLY A 47 -9.56 -5.28 -0.53
C GLY A 47 -8.97 -4.82 0.80
N ILE A 48 -9.45 -5.36 1.93
CA ILE A 48 -8.90 -5.05 3.27
C ILE A 48 -7.43 -5.47 3.38
N ILE A 49 -7.11 -6.68 2.91
CA ILE A 49 -5.74 -7.20 2.89
C ILE A 49 -4.87 -6.34 1.97
N ALA A 50 -5.36 -5.93 0.79
CA ALA A 50 -4.63 -5.04 -0.10
C ALA A 50 -4.24 -3.73 0.61
N LEU A 51 -5.14 -3.09 1.34
CA LEU A 51 -4.82 -1.89 2.12
C LEU A 51 -3.75 -2.15 3.19
N GLY A 52 -3.82 -3.29 3.88
CA GLY A 52 -2.76 -3.74 4.80
C GLY A 52 -1.41 -3.93 4.11
N LEU A 53 -1.39 -4.49 2.90
CA LEU A 53 -0.16 -4.61 2.12
C LEU A 53 0.37 -3.25 1.66
N VAL A 54 -0.50 -2.28 1.32
CA VAL A 54 -0.11 -0.89 1.04
C VAL A 54 0.60 -0.26 2.25
N LEU A 55 0.16 -0.52 3.48
CA LEU A 55 0.87 -0.07 4.70
C LEU A 55 2.28 -0.67 4.81
N VAL A 56 2.43 -1.95 4.49
CA VAL A 56 3.71 -2.67 4.63
C VAL A 56 4.77 -2.14 3.65
N GLN A 57 4.37 -1.73 2.45
CA GLN A 57 5.29 -1.28 1.40
C GLN A 57 6.25 -0.14 1.80
N PRO A 58 5.79 1.01 2.33
CA PRO A 58 6.66 2.08 2.79
C PRO A 58 7.55 1.63 3.96
N LEU A 59 7.05 0.81 4.88
CA LEU A 59 7.82 0.31 6.02
C LEU A 59 9.02 -0.55 5.57
N LEU A 60 8.83 -1.39 4.55
CA LEU A 60 9.88 -2.22 3.97
C LEU A 60 10.93 -1.41 3.22
N ILE A 61 10.52 -0.49 2.34
CA ILE A 61 11.47 0.29 1.53
C ILE A 61 12.21 1.36 2.35
N GLY A 62 11.56 1.88 3.39
CA GLY A 62 12.15 2.80 4.37
C GLY A 62 13.11 2.12 5.36
N GLY A 63 13.07 0.78 5.46
CA GLY A 63 13.92 0.03 6.39
C GLY A 63 13.50 0.16 7.85
N TYR A 64 12.22 0.40 8.11
CA TYR A 64 11.70 0.57 9.48
C TYR A 64 11.39 -0.75 10.17
N LEU A 65 11.27 -1.85 9.42
CA LEU A 65 11.05 -3.18 9.99
C LEU A 65 12.37 -3.79 10.52
N PRO A 66 12.42 -4.20 11.80
CA PRO A 66 13.64 -4.66 12.44
C PRO A 66 14.07 -6.04 11.92
N GLY A 67 15.39 -6.28 11.85
CA GLY A 67 15.97 -7.56 11.47
C GLY A 67 16.08 -7.82 9.96
N LEU A 68 15.59 -6.89 9.12
CA LEU A 68 15.74 -6.97 7.66
C LEU A 68 16.93 -6.13 7.19
N SER A 69 17.89 -6.76 6.52
CA SER A 69 18.93 -6.01 5.79
C SER A 69 18.30 -5.22 4.65
N ALA A 70 18.94 -4.14 4.21
CA ALA A 70 18.43 -3.31 3.11
C ALA A 70 18.16 -4.11 1.82
N TYR A 71 18.95 -5.17 1.57
CA TYR A 71 18.71 -6.10 0.46
C TYR A 71 17.43 -6.93 0.67
N ARG A 72 17.29 -7.55 1.85
CA ARG A 72 16.10 -8.36 2.19
C ARG A 72 14.83 -7.51 2.21
N GLY A 73 14.89 -6.28 2.72
CA GLY A 73 13.77 -5.32 2.70
C GLY A 73 13.31 -4.99 1.27
N ARG A 74 14.23 -4.74 0.34
CA ARG A 74 13.88 -4.52 -1.09
C ARG A 74 13.29 -5.76 -1.75
N ARG A 75 13.81 -6.96 -1.44
CA ARG A 75 13.25 -8.22 -1.94
C ARG A 75 11.84 -8.45 -1.40
N ALA A 76 11.64 -8.24 -0.11
CA ALA A 76 10.33 -8.33 0.52
C ALA A 76 9.35 -7.30 -0.09
N HIS A 77 9.76 -6.04 -0.28
CA HIS A 77 8.94 -5.01 -0.94
C HIS A 77 8.46 -5.45 -2.33
N HIS A 78 9.34 -6.09 -3.11
CA HIS A 78 8.96 -6.65 -4.41
C HIS A 78 7.95 -7.81 -4.30
N TRP A 79 8.18 -8.77 -3.40
CA TRP A 79 7.26 -9.90 -3.21
C TRP A 79 5.90 -9.47 -2.65
N ILE A 80 5.89 -8.56 -1.68
CA ILE A 80 4.66 -7.94 -1.16
C ILE A 80 3.97 -7.11 -2.25
N GLY A 81 4.72 -6.53 -3.19
CA GLY A 81 4.15 -5.90 -4.39
C GLY A 81 3.40 -6.88 -5.28
N GLY A 82 3.98 -8.07 -5.51
CA GLY A 82 3.30 -9.16 -6.21
C GLY A 82 2.04 -9.63 -5.48
N ALA A 83 2.11 -9.79 -4.15
CA ALA A 83 0.95 -10.16 -3.33
C ALA A 83 -0.15 -9.11 -3.36
N LEU A 84 0.20 -7.81 -3.36
CA LEU A 84 -0.74 -6.70 -3.50
C LEU A 84 -1.47 -6.74 -4.85
N VAL A 85 -0.75 -6.99 -5.94
CA VAL A 85 -1.35 -7.17 -7.27
C VAL A 85 -2.33 -8.34 -7.26
N LEU A 86 -1.94 -9.48 -6.69
CA LEU A 86 -2.82 -10.65 -6.60
C LEU A 86 -4.08 -10.35 -5.77
N ALA A 87 -3.95 -9.69 -4.63
CA ALA A 87 -5.09 -9.30 -3.79
C ALA A 87 -6.07 -8.40 -4.56
N ILE A 88 -5.57 -7.46 -5.37
CA ILE A 88 -6.40 -6.60 -6.20
C ILE A 88 -7.09 -7.38 -7.31
N LEU A 89 -6.39 -8.31 -7.96
CA LEU A 89 -7.02 -9.18 -8.96
C LEU A 89 -8.17 -10.00 -8.36
N ILE A 90 -7.99 -10.55 -7.16
CA ILE A 90 -9.05 -11.28 -6.45
C ILE A 90 -10.21 -10.35 -6.10
N HIS A 91 -9.92 -9.16 -5.58
CA HIS A 91 -10.92 -8.15 -5.24
C HIS A 91 -11.77 -7.76 -6.46
N VAL A 92 -11.11 -7.37 -7.55
CA VAL A 92 -11.77 -6.89 -8.78
C VAL A 92 -12.50 -8.02 -9.51
N ALA A 93 -11.89 -9.21 -9.63
CA ALA A 93 -12.53 -10.35 -10.27
C ALA A 93 -13.73 -10.86 -9.47
N GLY A 94 -13.62 -10.91 -8.14
CA GLY A 94 -14.74 -11.28 -7.27
C GLY A 94 -15.91 -10.30 -7.41
N LEU A 95 -15.65 -8.99 -7.39
CA LEU A 95 -16.67 -7.97 -7.65
C LEU A 95 -17.26 -8.07 -9.05
N TRP A 96 -16.46 -8.41 -10.07
CA TRP A 96 -16.94 -8.63 -11.43
C TRP A 96 -17.90 -9.81 -11.52
N ILE A 97 -17.61 -10.89 -10.81
CA ILE A 97 -18.48 -12.08 -10.79
C ILE A 97 -19.79 -11.77 -10.08
N THR A 98 -19.74 -11.07 -8.96
CA THR A 98 -20.94 -10.80 -8.14
C THR A 98 -21.79 -9.67 -8.69
N SER A 99 -21.17 -8.67 -9.31
CA SER A 99 -21.82 -7.46 -9.84
C SER A 99 -21.14 -6.95 -11.13
N PRO A 100 -21.28 -7.66 -12.27
CA PRO A 100 -20.66 -7.24 -13.53
C PRO A 100 -21.04 -5.82 -13.99
N PRO A 101 -22.32 -5.39 -13.95
CA PRO A 101 -22.69 -4.04 -14.37
C PRO A 101 -22.00 -2.94 -13.54
N ASP A 102 -21.98 -3.09 -12.20
CA ASP A 102 -21.32 -2.14 -11.30
C ASP A 102 -19.82 -1.99 -11.63
N MET A 103 -19.18 -3.09 -12.02
CA MET A 103 -17.77 -3.07 -12.42
C MET A 103 -17.55 -2.43 -13.78
N VAL A 104 -18.45 -2.61 -14.75
CA VAL A 104 -18.41 -1.89 -16.02
C VAL A 104 -18.51 -0.38 -15.74
N ASP A 105 -19.50 0.03 -14.95
CA ASP A 105 -19.70 1.44 -14.58
C ASP A 105 -18.52 2.03 -13.81
N ALA A 106 -17.89 1.23 -12.94
CA ALA A 106 -16.68 1.64 -12.24
C ALA A 106 -15.52 1.88 -13.22
N LEU A 107 -15.24 0.93 -14.12
CA LEU A 107 -14.13 1.02 -15.06
C LEU A 107 -14.32 2.11 -16.12
N THR A 108 -15.56 2.44 -16.46
CA THR A 108 -15.91 3.55 -17.36
C THR A 108 -16.09 4.88 -16.63
N PHE A 109 -15.80 4.94 -15.32
CA PHE A 109 -15.98 6.13 -14.48
C PHE A 109 -17.40 6.73 -14.52
N SER A 110 -18.40 5.88 -14.77
CA SER A 110 -19.82 6.24 -14.85
C SER A 110 -20.60 5.85 -13.59
N SER A 111 -19.98 5.10 -12.67
CA SER A 111 -20.61 4.67 -11.41
C SER A 111 -21.05 5.86 -10.56
N PRO A 112 -22.27 5.82 -9.97
CA PRO A 112 -22.75 6.86 -9.06
C PRO A 112 -22.03 6.85 -7.70
N THR A 113 -21.20 5.84 -7.42
CA THR A 113 -20.51 5.70 -6.13
C THR A 113 -19.28 6.62 -6.06
N PRO A 114 -19.18 7.51 -5.05
CA PRO A 114 -18.11 8.51 -5.00
C PRO A 114 -16.73 7.89 -4.72
N PHE A 115 -16.68 6.68 -4.17
CA PHE A 115 -15.43 5.97 -3.88
C PHE A 115 -14.82 5.29 -5.11
N SER A 116 -15.61 4.98 -6.14
CA SER A 116 -15.19 4.13 -7.26
C SER A 116 -14.04 4.72 -8.09
N PRO A 117 -14.07 6.00 -8.51
CA PRO A 117 -12.97 6.60 -9.28
C PRO A 117 -11.61 6.48 -8.60
N PHE A 118 -11.56 6.61 -7.27
CA PHE A 118 -10.32 6.50 -6.49
C PHE A 118 -9.79 5.06 -6.47
N GLY A 119 -10.67 4.07 -6.33
CA GLY A 119 -10.31 2.66 -6.36
C GLY A 119 -9.75 2.24 -7.72
N VAL A 120 -10.45 2.60 -8.80
CA VAL A 120 -10.03 2.30 -10.18
C VAL A 120 -8.71 2.99 -10.52
N THR A 121 -8.54 4.26 -10.12
CA THR A 121 -7.28 4.99 -10.35
C THR A 121 -6.12 4.35 -9.59
N ALA A 122 -6.31 3.98 -8.32
CA ALA A 122 -5.29 3.31 -7.52
C ALA A 122 -4.93 1.93 -8.09
N MET A 123 -5.92 1.15 -8.54
CA MET A 123 -5.73 -0.14 -9.19
C MET A 123 -4.82 0.00 -10.42
N TRP A 124 -5.16 0.91 -11.34
CA TRP A 124 -4.34 1.12 -12.54
C TRP A 124 -2.93 1.59 -12.19
N ALA A 125 -2.77 2.49 -11.22
CA ALA A 125 -1.45 2.91 -10.76
C ALA A 125 -0.62 1.73 -10.20
N ILE A 126 -1.24 0.78 -9.48
CA ILE A 126 -0.59 -0.44 -9.01
C ILE A 126 -0.16 -1.33 -10.19
N PHE A 127 -1.04 -1.57 -11.15
CA PHE A 127 -0.70 -2.37 -12.34
C PHE A 127 0.42 -1.74 -13.17
N ILE A 128 0.42 -0.42 -13.34
CA ILE A 128 1.50 0.31 -14.00
C ILE A 128 2.81 0.14 -13.23
N VAL A 129 2.81 0.33 -11.91
CA VAL A 129 4.01 0.14 -11.08
C VAL A 129 4.53 -1.30 -11.17
N ALA A 130 3.64 -2.30 -11.13
CA ALA A 130 3.99 -3.70 -11.23
C ALA A 130 4.61 -4.05 -12.59
N LEU A 131 4.00 -3.57 -13.69
CA LEU A 131 4.51 -3.75 -15.04
C LEU A 131 5.88 -3.09 -15.21
N LEU A 132 6.03 -1.84 -14.73
CA LEU A 132 7.31 -1.14 -14.73
C LEU A 132 8.36 -1.88 -13.91
N ALA A 133 8.00 -2.46 -12.76
CA ALA A 133 8.90 -3.25 -11.92
C ALA A 133 9.42 -4.49 -12.64
N LEU A 134 8.52 -5.21 -13.33
CA LEU A 134 8.83 -6.41 -14.11
C LEU A 134 9.72 -6.08 -15.32
N LEU A 135 9.39 -5.01 -16.05
CA LEU A 135 10.10 -4.58 -17.25
C LEU A 135 11.34 -3.73 -16.95
N ARG A 136 11.58 -3.37 -15.68
CA ARG A 136 12.62 -2.42 -15.27
C ARG A 136 14.00 -2.75 -15.86
N ARG A 137 14.38 -4.04 -15.84
CA ARG A 137 15.68 -4.50 -16.38
C ARG A 137 15.71 -4.47 -17.90
N ARG A 138 14.62 -4.87 -18.56
CA ARG A 138 14.51 -4.88 -20.03
C ARG A 138 14.52 -3.46 -20.61
N LEU A 139 13.89 -2.52 -19.91
CA LEU A 139 13.84 -1.10 -20.30
C LEU A 139 15.10 -0.31 -19.89
N GLY A 140 16.09 -0.95 -19.25
CA GLY A 140 17.31 -0.26 -18.81
C GLY A 140 17.07 0.90 -17.84
N LEU A 141 15.96 0.89 -17.08
CA LEU A 141 15.54 2.04 -16.27
C LEU A 141 16.55 2.31 -15.15
N ARG A 142 17.28 3.41 -15.30
CA ARG A 142 18.23 3.90 -14.29
C ARG A 142 17.50 4.10 -12.95
N PRO A 143 18.17 3.85 -11.80
CA PRO A 143 17.55 4.01 -10.48
C PRO A 143 16.94 5.40 -10.22
N ARG A 144 17.47 6.45 -10.85
CA ARG A 144 16.92 7.82 -10.76
C ARG A 144 15.58 7.92 -11.47
N SER A 145 15.51 7.51 -12.75
CA SER A 145 14.26 7.51 -13.53
C SER A 145 13.18 6.64 -12.89
N TRP A 146 13.56 5.47 -12.38
CA TRP A 146 12.67 4.61 -11.59
C TRP A 146 12.02 5.37 -10.42
N ARG A 147 12.80 6.10 -9.63
CA ARG A 147 12.28 6.86 -8.49
C ARG A 147 11.36 8.00 -8.91
N ILE A 148 11.70 8.71 -9.99
CA ILE A 148 10.90 9.83 -10.51
C ILE A 148 9.52 9.36 -10.97
N ILE A 149 9.42 8.15 -11.52
CA ILE A 149 8.14 7.58 -11.98
C ILE A 149 7.39 6.89 -10.83
N HIS A 150 8.09 6.08 -10.03
CA HIS A 150 7.49 5.27 -8.97
C HIS A 150 6.95 6.12 -7.81
N ILE A 151 7.61 7.22 -7.43
CA ILE A 151 7.18 8.03 -6.28
C ILE A 151 5.81 8.69 -6.53
N PRO A 152 5.57 9.42 -7.64
CA PRO A 152 4.25 9.97 -7.94
C PRO A 152 3.17 8.88 -8.01
N LEU A 153 3.44 7.76 -8.67
CA LEU A 153 2.49 6.63 -8.72
C LEU A 153 2.21 6.08 -7.32
N ALA A 154 3.21 5.93 -6.46
CA ALA A 154 3.01 5.49 -5.08
C ALA A 154 2.14 6.47 -4.28
N ILE A 155 2.26 7.78 -4.51
CA ILE A 155 1.38 8.79 -3.90
C ILE A 155 -0.05 8.61 -4.38
N VAL A 156 -0.27 8.43 -5.69
CA VAL A 156 -1.61 8.16 -6.26
C VAL A 156 -2.21 6.89 -5.68
N ILE A 157 -1.41 5.82 -5.57
CA ILE A 157 -1.83 4.55 -4.97
C ILE A 157 -2.30 4.77 -3.52
N VAL A 158 -1.48 5.43 -2.70
CA VAL A 158 -1.79 5.64 -1.29
C VAL A 158 -3.00 6.55 -1.11
N ALA A 159 -3.03 7.71 -1.79
CA ALA A 159 -4.14 8.65 -1.68
C ALA A 159 -5.45 8.05 -2.20
N GLY A 160 -5.40 7.41 -3.37
CA GLY A 160 -6.56 6.75 -3.97
C GLY A 160 -7.07 5.59 -3.10
N SER A 161 -6.19 4.73 -2.58
CA SER A 161 -6.59 3.62 -1.70
C SER A 161 -7.25 4.11 -0.41
N VAL A 162 -6.69 5.17 0.20
CA VAL A 162 -7.24 5.75 1.43
C VAL A 162 -8.60 6.39 1.18
N VAL A 163 -8.73 7.25 0.16
CA VAL A 163 -10.01 7.89 -0.13
C VAL A 163 -11.07 6.87 -0.52
N HIS A 164 -10.71 5.90 -1.37
CA HIS A 164 -11.57 4.78 -1.74
C HIS A 164 -12.06 4.04 -0.49
N CYS A 165 -11.15 3.66 0.41
CA CYS A 165 -11.50 2.93 1.62
C CYS A 165 -12.37 3.73 2.60
N LEU A 166 -12.05 5.01 2.83
CA LEU A 166 -12.78 5.85 3.78
C LEU A 166 -14.21 6.13 3.33
N LEU A 167 -14.43 6.27 2.02
CA LEU A 167 -15.74 6.53 1.42
C LEU A 167 -16.61 5.27 1.28
N ILE A 168 -16.05 4.06 1.46
CA ILE A 168 -16.83 2.82 1.44
C ILE A 168 -17.57 2.64 2.76
N GLU A 169 -18.88 2.44 2.69
CA GLU A 169 -19.66 1.83 3.76
C GLU A 169 -19.66 0.31 3.56
N GLY A 170 -19.00 -0.42 4.45
CA GLY A 170 -18.75 -1.85 4.28
C GLY A 170 -18.34 -2.52 5.58
N THR A 171 -17.93 -3.79 5.48
CA THR A 171 -17.66 -4.67 6.63
C THR A 171 -16.62 -4.13 7.60
N MET A 172 -15.66 -3.34 7.09
CA MET A 172 -14.68 -2.65 7.92
C MET A 172 -15.31 -1.39 8.53
N GLU A 173 -15.37 -1.37 9.85
CA GLU A 173 -15.93 -0.28 10.65
C GLU A 173 -15.19 1.05 10.42
N THR A 174 -15.88 2.17 10.66
CA THR A 174 -15.35 3.52 10.42
C THR A 174 -14.06 3.82 11.18
N ILE A 175 -13.94 3.38 12.43
CA ILE A 175 -12.75 3.61 13.25
C ILE A 175 -11.58 2.78 12.72
N SER A 176 -11.75 1.48 12.51
CA SER A 176 -10.69 0.59 11.99
C SER A 176 -10.21 1.01 10.61
N LYS A 177 -11.11 1.39 9.69
CA LYS A 177 -10.68 1.89 8.36
C LYS A 177 -9.96 3.23 8.43
N ALA A 178 -10.39 4.14 9.30
CA ALA A 178 -9.72 5.41 9.54
C ALA A 178 -8.33 5.22 10.16
N ALA A 179 -8.21 4.35 11.18
CA ALA A 179 -6.95 4.06 11.84
C ALA A 179 -5.94 3.43 10.89
N LEU A 180 -6.34 2.40 10.12
CA LEU A 180 -5.45 1.77 9.14
C LEU A 180 -5.02 2.76 8.05
N SER A 181 -5.95 3.58 7.55
CA SER A 181 -5.66 4.62 6.56
C SER A 181 -4.66 5.67 7.10
N ALA A 182 -4.83 6.09 8.35
CA ALA A 182 -3.92 7.02 9.01
C ALA A 182 -2.50 6.43 9.13
N LEU A 183 -2.38 5.13 9.47
CA LEU A 183 -1.09 4.44 9.50
C LEU A 183 -0.44 4.37 8.11
N VAL A 184 -1.21 4.09 7.06
CA VAL A 184 -0.72 4.06 5.67
C VAL A 184 -0.15 5.43 5.29
N LEU A 185 -0.89 6.51 5.56
CA LEU A 185 -0.45 7.88 5.30
C LEU A 185 0.80 8.22 6.11
N ALA A 186 0.78 7.96 7.42
CA ALA A 186 1.91 8.28 8.31
C ALA A 186 3.19 7.56 7.89
N ALA A 187 3.11 6.26 7.58
CA ALA A 187 4.25 5.49 7.10
C ALA A 187 4.80 6.05 5.78
N THR A 188 3.91 6.38 4.83
CA THR A 188 4.29 6.92 3.53
C THR A 188 4.96 8.29 3.65
N VAL A 189 4.33 9.21 4.37
CA VAL A 189 4.86 10.57 4.62
C VAL A 189 6.22 10.49 5.31
N LYS A 190 6.35 9.62 6.33
CA LYS A 190 7.62 9.42 7.02
C LYS A 190 8.74 8.99 6.06
N VAL A 191 8.50 7.99 5.20
CA VAL A 191 9.47 7.58 4.17
C VAL A 191 9.83 8.74 3.24
N MET A 192 8.85 9.53 2.79
CA MET A 192 9.11 10.64 1.90
C MET A 192 9.99 11.71 2.55
N ILE A 193 9.73 12.06 3.81
CA ILE A 193 10.54 13.02 4.58
C ILE A 193 11.97 12.50 4.73
N ASP A 194 12.14 11.25 5.16
CA ASP A 194 13.46 10.67 5.37
C ASP A 194 14.25 10.63 4.03
N LEU A 195 13.63 10.21 2.93
CA LEU A 195 14.28 10.23 1.61
C LEU A 195 14.72 11.64 1.16
N GLN A 196 13.91 12.68 1.45
CA GLN A 196 14.27 14.07 1.13
C GLN A 196 15.44 14.57 1.97
N VAL A 197 15.45 14.29 3.28
CA VAL A 197 16.55 14.65 4.19
C VAL A 197 17.86 14.01 3.75
N TRP A 198 17.82 12.71 3.41
CA TRP A 198 19.00 12.00 2.91
C TRP A 198 19.48 12.52 1.55
N ARG A 199 18.56 12.97 0.67
CA ARG A 199 18.94 13.63 -0.59
C ARG A 199 19.66 14.96 -0.33
N LYS A 200 19.13 15.82 0.54
CA LYS A 200 19.74 17.11 0.89
C LYS A 200 21.12 16.95 1.54
N ARG A 201 21.30 15.97 2.43
CA ARG A 201 22.59 15.68 3.09
C ARG A 201 23.67 15.14 2.17
N ARG A 202 23.32 14.57 1.01
CA ARG A 202 24.31 14.16 -0.01
C ARG A 202 24.73 15.30 -0.94
N THR A 203 24.05 16.44 -0.87
CA THR A 203 24.31 17.65 -1.67
C THR A 203 24.93 18.80 -0.85
N PRO A 204 25.96 18.57 -0.02
CA PRO A 204 26.94 19.62 0.25
C PRO A 204 28.36 19.05 0.30
N ARG A 205 28.98 18.80 -0.86
CA ARG A 205 30.42 18.54 -0.97
C ARG A 205 30.99 18.81 -2.37
N GLY A 206 30.39 19.77 -3.08
CA GLY A 206 30.80 20.15 -4.44
C GLY A 206 31.28 21.60 -4.59
N GLU A 207 31.12 22.47 -3.58
CA GLU A 207 31.38 23.91 -3.73
C GLU A 207 32.54 24.46 -2.88
N SER A 208 33.24 23.64 -2.09
CA SER A 208 34.36 24.11 -1.24
C SER A 208 35.76 23.81 -1.78
N ALA A 209 35.90 23.25 -2.99
CA ALA A 209 37.20 22.88 -3.57
C ALA A 209 37.59 23.73 -4.80
N ALA A 210 36.94 24.89 -4.99
CA ALA A 210 37.25 25.83 -6.07
C ALA A 210 37.83 27.17 -5.57
N GLN A 211 38.27 27.23 -4.31
CA GLN A 211 39.06 28.34 -3.78
C GLN A 211 40.18 27.77 -2.91
N GLN A 212 41.28 27.41 -3.57
CA GLN A 212 42.65 27.48 -3.06
C GLN A 212 43.61 27.24 -4.21
#